data_AF-A0A063YMC8-F1
#
_entry.id   AF-A0A063YMC8-F1
#
_cell.length_a   1.000
_cell.length_b   1.000
_cell.length_c   1.000
_cell.angle_alpha   90.00
_cell.angle_beta   90.00
_cell.angle_gamma   90.00
#
_symmetry.space_group_name_H-M   'P 1'
#
loop_
_entity.id
_entity.type
_entity.pdbx_description
1 polymer ?
#
loop_
_entity_poly.entity_id
_entity_poly.type
_entity_poly.pdbx_seq_one_letter_code
_entity_poly.pdbx_strand_id
1 'polypeptide(L)'
;MIKMAQFHHIKFLHEVEGLSQRQIAQKLGISRNTVSKYLKQNEAPTTIHRQKNYHGKEYSYETKRVLPIIDQWLEDDLKRWGKQRHTAARIYRRLVDEYNFKGSESNIRKVVAKRKKKLQEVFIPLDFQLGHQFQFDWGEADIIL
;
A
#
# COMPACT_ATOMS: atom_id res chain seq x y z
N MET A 1 -9.19 -5.46 -22.15
CA MET A 1 -10.67 -5.34 -22.18
C MET A 1 -10.96 -4.02 -22.87
N ILE A 2 -11.82 -3.99 -23.88
CA ILE A 2 -12.10 -2.75 -24.62
C ILE A 2 -12.99 -1.82 -23.79
N LYS A 3 -12.94 -0.52 -24.05
CA LYS A 3 -13.83 0.46 -23.38
C LYS A 3 -15.27 0.29 -23.87
N MET A 4 -16.24 0.72 -23.07
CA MET A 4 -17.67 0.75 -23.43
C MET A 4 -17.92 1.40 -24.80
N ALA A 5 -17.27 2.55 -25.04
CA ALA A 5 -17.37 3.25 -26.32
C ALA A 5 -16.90 2.41 -27.52
N GLN A 6 -15.84 1.62 -27.35
CA GLN A 6 -15.34 0.72 -28.40
C GLN A 6 -16.29 -0.45 -28.65
N PHE A 7 -16.99 -0.94 -27.63
CA PHE A 7 -18.00 -1.99 -27.78
C PHE A 7 -19.18 -1.53 -28.65
N HIS A 8 -19.76 -0.35 -28.33
CA HIS A 8 -20.85 0.21 -29.12
C HIS A 8 -20.41 0.55 -30.55
N HIS A 9 -19.17 1.02 -30.72
CA HIS A 9 -18.63 1.28 -32.05
C HIS A 9 -18.50 -0.01 -32.88
N ILE A 10 -18.05 -1.13 -32.29
CA ILE A 10 -18.00 -2.44 -32.98
C ILE A 10 -19.41 -2.87 -33.43
N LYS A 11 -20.43 -2.74 -32.56
CA LYS A 11 -21.81 -3.07 -32.91
C LYS A 11 -22.36 -2.18 -34.02
N PHE A 12 -22.17 -0.87 -33.92
CA PHE A 12 -22.62 0.08 -34.94
C PHE A 12 -22.02 -0.23 -36.33
N LEU A 13 -20.70 -0.47 -36.39
CA LEU A 13 -20.02 -0.79 -37.65
C LEU A 13 -20.53 -2.10 -38.30
N HIS A 14 -21.01 -3.05 -37.49
CA HIS A 14 -21.50 -4.33 -37.99
C HIS A 14 -23.00 -4.30 -38.32
N GLU A 15 -23.83 -3.77 -37.42
CA GLU A 15 -25.30 -3.79 -37.52
C GLU A 15 -25.83 -2.65 -38.42
N VAL A 16 -25.17 -1.49 -38.44
CA VAL A 16 -25.61 -0.30 -39.22
C VAL A 16 -24.79 -0.13 -40.50
N GLU A 17 -23.45 -0.15 -40.41
CA GLU A 17 -22.59 0.02 -41.61
C GLU A 17 -22.41 -1.29 -42.41
N GLY A 18 -22.82 -2.45 -41.87
CA GLY A 18 -22.72 -3.74 -42.58
C GLY A 18 -21.29 -4.22 -42.84
N LEU A 19 -20.29 -3.70 -42.13
CA LEU A 19 -18.89 -4.04 -42.35
C LEU A 19 -18.55 -5.45 -41.88
N SER A 20 -17.66 -6.13 -42.61
CA SER A 20 -17.14 -7.43 -42.19
C SER A 20 -16.26 -7.31 -40.95
N GLN A 21 -16.21 -8.37 -40.14
CA GLN A 21 -15.35 -8.42 -38.94
C GLN A 21 -13.87 -8.10 -39.22
N ARG A 22 -13.39 -8.41 -40.43
CA ARG A 22 -12.02 -8.09 -40.87
C ARG A 22 -11.82 -6.60 -41.08
N GLN A 23 -12.78 -5.93 -41.73
CA GLN A 23 -12.75 -4.48 -41.93
C GLN A 23 -12.86 -3.74 -40.60
N ILE A 24 -13.72 -4.21 -39.68
CA ILE A 24 -13.85 -3.64 -38.33
C ILE A 24 -12.53 -3.77 -37.56
N ALA A 25 -11.87 -4.93 -37.64
CA ALA A 25 -10.57 -5.16 -37.00
C ALA A 25 -9.48 -4.21 -37.53
N GLN A 26 -9.43 -3.98 -38.85
CA GLN A 26 -8.49 -3.04 -39.46
C GLN A 26 -8.82 -1.58 -39.11
N LYS A 27 -10.09 -1.17 -39.19
CA LYS A 27 -10.56 0.20 -38.90
C LYS A 27 -10.31 0.61 -37.45
N LEU A 28 -10.50 -0.31 -36.51
CA LEU A 28 -10.33 -0.06 -35.08
C LEU A 28 -8.94 -0.41 -34.52
N GLY A 29 -8.10 -1.10 -35.30
CA GLY A 29 -6.79 -1.59 -34.82
C GLY A 29 -6.89 -2.65 -33.72
N ILE A 30 -7.97 -3.44 -33.69
CA ILE A 30 -8.23 -4.46 -32.66
C ILE A 30 -8.23 -5.83 -33.31
N SER A 31 -7.75 -6.86 -32.60
CA SER A 31 -7.74 -8.24 -33.14
C SER A 31 -9.13 -8.71 -33.57
N ARG A 32 -9.20 -9.45 -34.68
CA ARG A 32 -10.45 -10.07 -35.18
C ARG A 32 -11.12 -10.95 -34.12
N ASN A 33 -10.33 -11.64 -33.28
CA ASN A 33 -10.84 -12.47 -32.20
C ASN A 33 -11.59 -11.65 -31.16
N THR A 34 -11.09 -10.46 -30.85
CA THR A 34 -11.76 -9.51 -29.94
C THR A 34 -13.06 -9.00 -30.56
N VAL A 35 -13.07 -8.63 -31.84
CA VAL A 35 -14.28 -8.20 -32.56
C VAL A 35 -15.33 -9.31 -32.57
N SER A 36 -14.94 -10.53 -32.94
CA SER A 36 -15.84 -11.70 -32.95
C SER A 36 -16.40 -12.02 -31.56
N LYS A 37 -15.55 -11.93 -30.52
CA LYS A 37 -15.97 -12.12 -29.13
C LYS A 37 -17.04 -11.12 -28.72
N TYR A 38 -16.85 -9.84 -29.02
CA TYR A 38 -17.77 -8.78 -28.60
C TYR A 38 -19.04 -8.69 -29.45
N LEU A 39 -19.01 -9.09 -30.73
CA LEU A 39 -20.23 -9.21 -31.54
C LEU A 39 -21.16 -10.34 -31.04
N LYS A 40 -20.59 -11.41 -30.46
CA LYS A 40 -21.38 -12.48 -29.83
C LYS A 40 -21.94 -12.09 -28.45
N GLN A 41 -21.36 -11.09 -27.80
CA GLN A 41 -21.83 -10.60 -26.51
C GLN A 41 -22.89 -9.53 -26.71
N ASN A 42 -24.08 -9.72 -26.14
CA ASN A 42 -25.15 -8.72 -26.21
C ASN A 42 -24.99 -7.61 -25.18
N GLU A 43 -24.30 -7.90 -24.08
CA GLU A 43 -24.03 -6.94 -23.01
C GLU A 43 -22.66 -6.31 -23.21
N ALA A 44 -22.61 -4.99 -23.05
CA ALA A 44 -21.37 -4.26 -23.08
C ALA A 44 -20.47 -4.72 -21.92
N PRO A 45 -19.15 -4.84 -22.11
CA PRO A 45 -18.25 -5.23 -21.04
C PRO A 45 -18.37 -4.19 -19.92
N THR A 46 -19.01 -4.57 -18.81
CA THR A 46 -18.91 -3.83 -17.57
C THR A 46 -17.42 -3.62 -17.33
N THR A 47 -17.01 -2.40 -16.97
CA THR A 47 -15.72 -2.17 -16.35
C THR A 47 -15.69 -3.00 -15.08
N ILE A 48 -15.35 -4.28 -15.19
CA ILE A 48 -14.90 -5.06 -14.06
C ILE A 48 -13.61 -4.35 -13.71
N HIS A 49 -13.70 -3.41 -12.77
CA HIS A 49 -12.55 -3.05 -11.97
C HIS A 49 -12.09 -4.39 -11.47
N ARG A 50 -11.05 -4.94 -12.12
CA ARG A 50 -10.42 -6.16 -11.67
C ARG A 50 -10.10 -5.85 -10.23
N GLN A 51 -10.88 -6.39 -9.31
CA GLN A 51 -10.61 -6.25 -7.89
C GLN A 51 -9.23 -6.84 -7.81
N LYS A 52 -8.22 -5.98 -7.72
CA LYS A 52 -6.89 -6.43 -7.38
C LYS A 52 -7.12 -6.92 -5.98
N ASN A 53 -7.35 -8.22 -5.87
CA ASN A 53 -7.33 -8.94 -4.62
C ASN A 53 -5.89 -8.86 -4.15
N TYR A 54 -5.50 -7.68 -3.67
CA TYR A 54 -4.44 -7.52 -2.70
C TYR A 54 -5.01 -8.13 -1.42
N HIS A 55 -5.22 -9.44 -1.42
CA HIS A 55 -5.25 -10.16 -0.15
C HIS A 55 -3.89 -9.85 0.45
N GLY A 56 -3.87 -8.89 1.39
CA GLY A 56 -2.66 -8.54 2.11
C GLY A 56 -2.15 -9.85 2.67
N LYS A 57 -1.00 -10.30 2.16
CA LYS A 57 -0.45 -11.61 2.49
C LYS A 57 -0.43 -11.71 4.01
N GLU A 58 -1.22 -12.61 4.57
CA GLU A 58 -1.25 -12.74 6.02
C GLU A 58 0.14 -13.05 6.52
N TYR A 59 0.50 -12.46 7.66
CA TYR A 59 1.77 -12.77 8.29
C TYR A 59 1.84 -14.27 8.60
N SER A 60 3.00 -14.86 8.38
CA SER A 60 3.27 -16.24 8.80
C SER A 60 2.99 -16.41 10.29
N TYR A 61 2.64 -17.63 10.72
CA TYR A 61 2.43 -17.97 12.13
C TYR A 61 3.57 -17.50 13.03
N GLU A 62 4.83 -17.75 12.61
CA GLU A 62 6.03 -17.29 13.30
C GLU A 62 6.06 -15.78 13.50
N THR A 63 5.65 -15.03 12.47
CA THR A 63 5.60 -13.57 12.54
C THR A 63 4.48 -13.11 13.47
N LYS A 64 3.28 -13.74 13.40
CA LYS A 64 2.15 -13.44 14.29
C LYS A 64 2.51 -13.65 15.77
N ARG A 65 3.27 -14.70 16.09
CA ARG A 65 3.74 -15.02 17.46
C ARG A 65 4.55 -13.88 18.08
N VAL A 66 5.42 -13.22 17.30
CA VAL A 66 6.32 -12.17 17.80
C VAL A 66 5.76 -10.76 17.70
N LEU A 67 4.62 -10.56 17.04
CA LEU A 67 3.95 -9.26 16.95
C LEU A 67 3.72 -8.59 18.33
N PRO A 68 3.11 -9.24 19.34
CA PRO A 68 2.86 -8.57 20.62
C PRO A 68 4.15 -8.11 21.32
N ILE A 69 5.24 -8.89 21.18
CA ILE A 69 6.55 -8.55 21.75
C ILE A 69 7.12 -7.29 21.08
N ILE A 70 7.00 -7.20 19.76
CA ILE A 70 7.45 -6.03 18.99
C ILE A 70 6.65 -4.79 19.38
N ASP A 71 5.34 -4.90 19.61
CA ASP A 71 4.52 -3.76 20.07
C ASP A 71 5.01 -3.25 21.42
N GLN A 72 5.19 -4.15 22.38
CA GLN A 72 5.65 -3.80 23.72
C GLN A 72 7.00 -3.08 23.69
N TRP A 73 7.99 -3.60 22.94
CA TRP A 73 9.29 -2.94 22.84
C TRP A 73 9.23 -1.58 22.15
N LEU A 74 8.35 -1.41 21.16
CA LEU A 74 8.17 -0.12 20.50
C LEU A 74 7.49 0.90 21.41
N GLU A 75 6.55 0.48 22.26
CA GLU A 75 5.93 1.33 23.28
C GLU A 75 6.92 1.73 24.37
N ASP A 76 7.74 0.79 24.85
CA ASP A 76 8.80 1.08 25.81
C ASP A 76 9.87 2.01 25.24
N ASP A 77 10.17 1.89 23.93
CA ASP A 77 11.09 2.78 23.23
C ASP A 77 10.57 4.23 23.19
N LEU A 78 9.26 4.46 23.12
CA LEU A 78 8.71 5.82 23.11
C LEU A 78 9.07 6.57 24.39
N LYS A 79 9.09 5.87 25.53
CA LYS A 79 9.43 6.43 26.86
C LYS A 79 10.93 6.67 27.05
N ARG A 80 11.78 6.20 26.13
CA ARG A 80 13.24 6.34 26.22
C ARG A 80 13.76 7.45 25.31
N TRP A 81 14.95 7.95 25.68
CA TRP A 81 15.73 8.87 24.86
C TRP A 81 15.96 8.30 23.45
N GLY A 82 15.86 9.12 22.39
CA GLY A 82 15.91 8.68 20.99
C GLY A 82 17.09 7.76 20.61
N LYS A 83 18.30 8.08 21.09
CA LYS A 83 19.53 7.28 20.97
C LYS A 83 19.47 5.89 21.65
N GLN A 84 18.63 5.70 22.66
CA GLN A 84 18.47 4.44 23.38
C GLN A 84 17.37 3.54 22.81
N ARG A 85 16.59 4.04 21.85
CA ARG A 85 15.51 3.28 21.18
C ARG A 85 16.09 2.14 20.34
N HIS A 86 15.36 1.05 20.25
CA HIS A 86 15.76 -0.08 19.43
C HIS A 86 15.65 0.25 17.94
N THR A 87 16.70 -0.12 17.20
CA THR A 87 16.65 -0.22 15.74
C THR A 87 15.93 -1.51 15.34
N ALA A 88 15.35 -1.55 14.14
CA ALA A 88 14.68 -2.76 13.65
C ALA A 88 15.64 -3.97 13.58
N ALA A 89 16.92 -3.74 13.31
CA ALA A 89 17.95 -4.77 13.35
C ALA A 89 18.24 -5.28 14.77
N ARG A 90 18.20 -4.40 15.77
CA ARG A 90 18.34 -4.79 17.19
C ARG A 90 17.13 -5.58 17.67
N ILE A 91 15.92 -5.16 17.29
CA ILE A 91 14.69 -5.91 17.56
C ILE A 91 14.79 -7.32 16.98
N TYR A 92 15.22 -7.45 15.71
CA TYR A 92 15.38 -8.77 15.09
C TYR A 92 16.36 -9.67 15.85
N ARG A 93 17.55 -9.15 16.19
CA ARG A 93 18.55 -9.92 16.94
C ARG A 93 17.99 -10.41 18.28
N ARG A 94 17.36 -9.53 19.05
CA ARG A 94 16.70 -9.92 20.30
C ARG A 94 15.60 -10.97 20.11
N LEU A 95 14.81 -10.90 19.02
CA LEU A 95 13.82 -11.94 18.72
C LEU A 95 14.45 -13.29 18.42
N VAL A 96 15.60 -13.31 17.74
CA VAL A 96 16.35 -14.55 17.47
C VAL A 96 16.94 -15.09 18.77
N ASP A 97 17.61 -14.25 19.55
CA ASP A 97 18.34 -14.65 20.74
C ASP A 97 17.42 -15.03 21.92
N GLU A 98 16.37 -14.24 22.18
CA GLU A 98 15.49 -14.42 23.35
C GLU A 98 14.26 -15.31 23.04
N TYR A 99 13.78 -15.33 21.80
CA TYR A 99 12.50 -15.99 21.43
C TYR A 99 12.64 -17.06 20.34
N ASN A 100 13.87 -17.35 19.91
CA ASN A 100 14.22 -18.34 18.89
C ASN A 100 13.47 -18.13 17.56
N PHE A 101 13.34 -16.88 17.14
CA PHE A 101 12.58 -16.49 15.94
C PHE A 101 13.24 -17.01 14.65
N LYS A 102 12.48 -17.77 13.84
CA LYS A 102 12.97 -18.40 12.60
C LYS A 102 12.69 -17.61 11.32
N GLY A 103 12.07 -16.42 11.43
CA GLY A 103 11.75 -15.61 10.26
C GLY A 103 12.92 -14.76 9.75
N SER A 104 12.73 -14.14 8.59
CA SER A 104 13.74 -13.26 7.99
C SER A 104 13.77 -11.87 8.64
N GLU A 105 14.97 -11.29 8.78
CA GLU A 105 15.16 -9.90 9.24
C GLU A 105 14.39 -8.89 8.37
N SER A 106 14.39 -9.06 7.05
CA SER A 106 13.68 -8.19 6.11
C SER A 106 12.18 -8.11 6.39
N ASN A 107 11.57 -9.19 6.86
CA ASN A 107 10.16 -9.19 7.26
C ASN A 107 9.96 -8.38 8.54
N ILE A 108 10.80 -8.57 9.56
CA ILE A 108 10.74 -7.79 10.80
C ILE A 108 10.96 -6.30 10.55
N ARG A 109 11.92 -5.93 9.69
CA ARG A 109 12.10 -4.52 9.28
C ARG A 109 10.83 -3.92 8.68
N LYS A 110 10.13 -4.65 7.80
CA LYS A 110 8.84 -4.20 7.22
C LYS A 110 7.76 -4.06 8.29
N VAL A 111 7.65 -5.03 9.20
CA VAL A 111 6.68 -5.01 10.30
C VAL A 111 6.92 -3.80 11.22
N VAL A 112 8.16 -3.61 11.66
CA VAL A 112 8.56 -2.51 12.54
C VAL A 112 8.31 -1.16 11.86
N ALA A 113 8.68 -1.01 10.58
CA ALA A 113 8.42 0.23 9.84
C ALA A 113 6.93 0.55 9.73
N LYS A 114 6.08 -0.46 9.45
CA LYS A 114 4.63 -0.29 9.38
C LYS A 114 4.03 0.11 10.73
N ARG A 115 4.56 -0.42 11.82
CA ARG A 115 4.09 -0.11 13.18
C ARG A 115 4.55 1.26 13.67
N LYS A 116 5.82 1.62 13.48
CA LYS A 116 6.32 2.96 13.81
C LYS A 116 5.54 4.07 13.12
N LYS A 117 5.08 3.88 11.87
CA LYS A 117 4.20 4.83 11.18
C LYS A 117 2.85 5.06 11.87
N LYS A 118 2.30 4.06 12.56
CA LYS A 118 1.03 4.21 13.30
C LYS A 118 1.22 4.91 14.65
N LEU A 119 2.41 4.81 15.23
CA LEU A 119 2.78 5.38 16.53
C LEU A 119 3.22 6.85 16.42
N GLN A 120 3.28 7.42 15.21
CA GLN A 120 3.73 8.80 15.04
C GLN A 120 2.60 9.76 15.38
N GLU A 121 2.83 10.63 16.36
CA GLU A 121 1.91 11.73 16.70
C GLU A 121 1.75 12.65 15.49
N VAL A 122 0.50 13.05 15.24
CA VAL A 122 0.16 13.99 14.18
C VAL A 122 0.23 15.39 14.77
N PHE A 123 1.19 16.19 14.31
CA PHE A 123 1.29 17.61 14.67
C PHE A 123 0.52 18.45 13.67
N ILE A 124 -0.31 19.36 14.18
CA ILE A 124 -0.91 20.42 13.38
C ILE A 124 0.12 21.56 13.36
N PRO A 125 0.64 21.96 12.18
CA PRO A 125 1.55 23.08 12.10
C PRO A 125 0.81 24.34 12.55
N LEU A 126 1.41 25.07 13.49
CA LEU A 126 0.96 26.40 13.86
C LEU A 126 1.54 27.40 12.86
N ASP A 127 0.68 28.20 12.23
CA ASP A 127 1.07 29.25 11.29
C ASP A 127 0.65 30.60 11.86
N PHE A 128 1.60 31.54 11.93
CA PHE A 128 1.41 32.87 12.51
C PHE A 128 2.03 33.93 11.60
N GLN A 129 1.38 35.09 11.49
CA GLN A 129 1.96 36.25 10.81
C GLN A 129 3.16 36.81 11.58
N LEU A 130 4.08 37.45 10.87
CA LEU A 130 5.27 38.07 11.46
C LEU A 130 4.88 39.05 12.58
N GLY A 131 5.48 38.90 13.76
CA GLY A 131 5.25 39.76 14.92
C GLY A 131 4.03 39.42 15.79
N HIS A 132 3.20 38.44 15.41
CA HIS A 132 2.02 38.07 16.21
C HIS A 132 2.32 37.16 17.41
N GLN A 133 3.34 36.31 17.31
CA GLN A 133 3.67 35.36 18.36
C GLN A 133 5.19 35.22 18.50
N PHE A 134 5.68 35.20 19.73
CA PHE A 134 7.04 34.81 20.08
C PHE A 134 6.97 33.60 21.02
N GLN A 135 7.74 32.57 20.72
CA GLN A 135 7.81 31.37 21.54
C GLN A 135 9.14 31.35 22.30
N PHE A 136 9.08 31.16 23.61
CA PHE A 136 10.24 31.01 24.48
C PHE A 136 10.20 29.61 25.09
N ASP A 137 11.24 28.82 24.88
CA ASP A 137 11.37 27.48 25.44
C ASP A 137 12.29 27.48 26.66
N TRP A 138 11.89 26.71 27.69
CA TRP A 138 12.71 26.40 28.85
C TRP A 138 13.29 24.99 28.68
N GLY A 139 14.57 24.81 29.01
CA GLY A 139 15.25 23.52 28.88
C GLY A 139 15.89 23.08 30.20
N GLU A 140 15.71 21.82 30.56
CA GLU A 140 16.39 21.16 31.67
C GLU A 140 17.38 20.12 31.12
N ALA A 141 18.45 19.84 31.88
CA ALA A 141 19.46 18.85 31.50
C ALA A 141 19.86 17.98 32.69
N ASP A 142 19.80 16.66 32.50
CA ASP A 142 20.31 15.70 33.46
C ASP A 142 21.85 15.65 33.39
N ILE A 143 22.50 15.91 34.53
CA ILE A 143 23.96 15.80 34.67
C ILE A 143 24.27 14.48 35.37
N ILE A 144 25.07 13.63 34.74
CA ILE A 144 25.61 12.41 35.34
C ILE A 144 26.99 12.77 35.90
N LEU A 145 27.14 12.69 37.22
CA LEU A 145 28.42 12.83 37.94
C LEU A 145 29.15 11.50 38.04
#